data_AF-A0AAU4HJJ4-F1
#
_entry.id   AF-A0AAU4HJJ4-F1
#
_cell.length_a   1.000
_cell.length_b   1.000
_cell.length_c   1.000
_cell.angle_alpha   90.00
_cell.angle_beta   90.00
_cell.angle_gamma   90.00
#
_symmetry.space_group_name_H-M   'P 1'
#
loop_
_entity.id
_entity.type
_entity.pdbx_description
1 polymer ?
#
loop_
_entity_poly.entity_id
_entity_poly.type
_entity_poly.pdbx_seq_one_letter_code
_entity_poly.pdbx_strand_id
1 'polypeptide(L)' 'MLAMCAARLGRPDDAGLATGGPFPYFPSNAALLYAVAFMAAGWEGAPDRHAPGFPADQRWTVRFEGLQPGL' A
#
# COMPACT_ATOMS: atom_id res chain seq x y z
N MET A 1 8.01 -6.69 18.73
CA MET A 1 9.45 -6.78 18.68
C MET A 1 10.17 -6.03 17.54
N LEU A 2 9.56 -5.45 16.49
CA LEU A 2 10.36 -4.85 15.38
C LEU A 2 11.04 -3.50 15.70
N ALA A 3 10.70 -2.86 16.81
CA ALA A 3 11.25 -1.54 17.12
C ALA A 3 12.62 -1.50 17.76
N MET A 4 13.03 -2.55 18.47
CA MET A 4 14.27 -2.46 19.25
C MET A 4 15.53 -2.43 18.39
N CYS A 5 15.47 -2.76 17.10
CA CYS A 5 16.66 -2.82 16.23
C CYS A 5 17.08 -1.45 15.65
N ALA A 6 16.19 -0.47 15.49
CA ALA A 6 16.59 0.78 14.83
C ALA A 6 17.13 1.87 15.76
N ALA A 7 16.91 1.74 17.07
CA ALA A 7 17.46 2.66 18.05
C ALA A 7 19.01 2.69 18.03
N ARG A 8 19.67 1.65 17.51
CA ARG A 8 21.15 1.55 17.44
C ARG A 8 21.78 2.37 16.31
N LEU A 9 21.00 2.80 15.32
CA LEU A 9 21.49 3.57 14.16
C LEU A 9 21.25 5.08 14.32
N GLY A 10 20.57 5.53 15.38
CA GLY A 10 20.36 6.94 15.68
C GLY A 10 19.52 7.72 14.66
N ARG A 11 18.99 7.07 13.62
CA ARG A 11 18.15 7.68 12.55
C ARG A 11 17.05 6.74 12.09
N PRO A 12 16.00 6.55 12.90
CA PRO A 12 14.85 5.72 12.53
C PRO A 12 14.01 6.31 11.38
N ASP A 13 14.08 7.63 11.20
CA ASP A 13 13.23 8.40 10.28
C ASP A 13 13.61 8.22 8.81
N ASP A 14 14.86 7.84 8.53
CA ASP A 14 15.39 7.73 7.16
C ASP A 14 14.98 6.42 6.45
N ALA A 15 14.49 5.42 7.20
CA ALA A 15 14.16 4.08 6.67
C ALA A 15 12.65 3.85 6.46
N GLY A 16 11.79 4.84 6.74
CA GLY A 16 10.33 4.71 6.64
C GLY A 16 9.72 3.67 7.60
N LEU A 17 10.48 3.21 8.59
CA LEU A 17 10.07 2.21 9.56
C LEU A 17 9.73 2.90 10.89
N ALA A 18 8.53 2.67 11.41
CA ALA A 18 8.14 3.08 12.75
C ALA A 18 8.83 2.19 13.79
N THR A 19 10.08 2.50 14.12
CA THR A 19 10.96 1.61 14.88
C THR A 19 11.01 1.94 16.38
N GLY A 20 9.83 2.01 17.02
CA GLY A 20 9.71 2.46 18.42
C GLY A 20 9.05 1.53 19.47
N GLY A 21 8.14 0.59 19.13
CA GLY A 21 7.58 -0.39 20.08
C GLY A 21 7.39 -1.85 19.58
N PRO A 22 6.90 -2.79 20.43
CA PRO A 22 6.93 -4.19 20.11
C PRO A 22 5.98 -4.55 18.95
N PHE A 23 6.56 -4.64 17.73
CA PHE A 23 5.94 -5.13 16.47
C PHE A 23 4.81 -4.18 16.13
N PRO A 24 5.08 -3.10 15.37
CA PRO A 24 3.99 -2.32 14.86
C PRO A 24 3.19 -3.27 13.95
N TYR A 25 1.98 -3.63 14.39
CA TYR A 25 0.89 -3.84 13.45
C TYR A 25 1.03 -2.72 12.43
N PHE A 26 1.17 -3.07 11.15
CA PHE A 26 1.51 -2.13 10.09
C PHE A 26 0.25 -1.82 9.28
N PRO A 27 -0.76 -1.15 9.87
CA PRO A 27 -2.01 -0.88 9.20
C PRO A 27 -1.78 -0.07 7.93
N SER A 28 -0.71 0.73 7.85
CA SER A 28 -0.40 1.49 6.64
C SER A 28 -0.03 0.61 5.45
N ASN A 29 0.62 -0.55 5.66
CA ASN A 29 0.92 -1.46 4.55
C ASN A 29 -0.35 -2.13 4.06
N ALA A 30 -1.20 -2.58 4.97
CA ALA A 30 -2.50 -3.15 4.60
C ALA A 30 -3.38 -2.09 3.90
N ALA A 31 -3.42 -0.87 4.41
CA ALA A 31 -4.16 0.24 3.80
C ALA A 31 -3.61 0.64 2.43
N LEU A 32 -2.28 0.63 2.25
CA LEU A 32 -1.65 0.87 0.94
C LEU A 32 -2.05 -0.22 -0.06
N LEU A 33 -1.96 -1.49 0.33
CA LEU A 33 -2.36 -2.60 -0.53
C LEU A 33 -3.85 -2.54 -0.86
N TYR A 34 -4.68 -2.15 0.10
CA TYR A 34 -6.12 -1.95 -0.12
C TYR A 34 -6.38 -0.81 -1.11
N ALA A 35 -5.69 0.33 -0.95
CA ALA A 35 -5.78 1.43 -1.90
C ALA A 35 -5.31 1.03 -3.31
N VAL A 36 -4.21 0.28 -3.42
CA VAL A 36 -3.71 -0.24 -4.71
C VAL A 36 -4.73 -1.20 -5.35
N ALA A 37 -5.39 -2.06 -4.56
CA ALA A 37 -6.44 -2.94 -5.06
C ALA A 37 -7.63 -2.14 -5.61
N PHE A 38 -8.06 -1.07 -4.91
CA PHE A 38 -9.09 -0.15 -5.41
C PHE A 38 -8.67 0.59 -6.68
N MET A 39 -7.41 1.02 -6.77
CA MET A 39 -6.90 1.64 -8.00
C MET A 39 -6.86 0.67 -9.18
N ALA A 40 -6.61 -0.62 -8.93
CA ALA A 40 -6.52 -1.66 -9.95
C ALA A 40 -7.90 -2.19 -10.40
N ALA A 41 -8.77 -2.58 -9.46
CA ALA A 41 -10.07 -3.18 -9.76
C ALA A 41 -11.22 -2.18 -9.86
N GLY A 42 -11.05 -0.98 -9.30
CA GLY A 42 -12.09 0.04 -9.25
C GLY A 42 -12.92 0.02 -7.97
N TRP A 43 -13.90 0.92 -7.95
CA TRP A 43 -14.86 1.16 -6.89
C TRP A 43 -16.20 1.55 -7.51
N GLU A 44 -17.24 1.69 -6.69
CA GLU A 44 -18.55 2.14 -7.18
C GLU A 44 -18.46 3.52 -7.84
N GLY A 45 -18.91 3.62 -9.09
CA GLY A 45 -18.84 4.87 -9.87
C GLY A 45 -17.45 5.20 -10.44
N ALA A 46 -16.49 4.28 -10.36
CA ALA A 46 -15.22 4.43 -11.05
C ALA A 46 -15.41 4.46 -12.58
N PRO A 47 -14.49 5.10 -13.33
CA PRO A 47 -14.49 5.02 -14.79
C PRO A 47 -14.50 3.56 -15.28
N ASP A 48 -15.31 3.28 -16.30
CA ASP A 48 -15.39 1.94 -16.93
C ASP A 48 -14.17 1.69 -17.82
N ARG A 49 -13.03 1.38 -17.18
CA ARG A 49 -11.76 1.05 -17.82
C ARG A 49 -10.89 0.17 -16.95
N HIS A 50 -9.98 -0.57 -17.58
CA HIS A 50 -8.95 -1.34 -16.87
C HIS A 50 -8.08 -0.44 -16.00
N ALA A 51 -7.84 -0.84 -14.74
CA ALA A 51 -7.03 -0.10 -13.77
C ALA A 51 -7.45 1.38 -13.62
N PRO A 52 -8.69 1.65 -13.17
CA PRO A 52 -9.30 2.97 -13.25
C PRO A 52 -8.67 4.03 -12.34
N GLY A 53 -7.95 3.62 -11.29
CA GLY A 53 -7.19 4.52 -10.43
C GLY A 53 -5.79 4.87 -10.94
N PHE A 54 -5.30 4.18 -11.98
CA PHE A 54 -3.97 4.46 -12.56
C PHE A 54 -4.06 5.45 -13.73
N PRO A 55 -3.04 6.32 -13.93
CA PRO A 55 -2.99 7.22 -15.08
C PRO A 55 -3.11 6.50 -16.42
N ALA A 56 -3.87 7.10 -17.35
CA ALA A 56 -4.06 6.58 -18.70
C ALA A 56 -2.97 7.05 -19.69
N ASP A 57 -1.92 7.71 -19.20
CA ASP A 57 -0.84 8.29 -20.02
C ASP A 57 0.21 7.27 -20.48
N GLN A 58 -0.13 5.98 -20.43
CA GLN A 58 0.71 4.84 -20.84
C GLN A 58 2.02 4.68 -20.07
N ARG A 59 2.26 5.45 -18.99
CA ARG A 59 3.44 5.26 -18.13
C ARG A 59 3.37 4.02 -17.25
N TRP A 60 2.17 3.48 -17.08
CA TRP A 60 1.89 2.32 -16.24
C TRP A 60 1.31 1.19 -17.08
N THR A 61 1.93 0.01 -16.99
CA THR A 61 1.35 -1.24 -17.46
C THR A 61 0.85 -2.01 -16.25
N VAL A 62 -0.47 -2.08 -16.07
CA VAL A 62 -1.10 -2.67 -14.87
C VAL A 62 -1.67 -4.04 -15.20
N ARG A 63 -1.36 -5.04 -14.36
CA ARG A 63 -1.95 -6.38 -14.40
C ARG A 63 -2.35 -6.76 -12.97
N PHE A 64 -3.53 -7.33 -12.82
CA PHE A 64 -4.02 -7.85 -11.54
C PHE A 64 -4.93 -9.06 -11.80
N GLU A 65 -5.03 -9.95 -10.82
CA GLU A 65 -5.87 -11.14 -10.86
C GLU A 65 -6.32 -11.49 -9.43
N GLY A 66 -7.42 -12.24 -9.30
CA GLY A 66 -7.84 -12.82 -8.02
C GLY A 66 -8.27 -11.83 -6.92
N LEU A 67 -8.40 -10.53 -7.21
CA LEU A 67 -8.87 -9.54 -6.24
C LEU A 67 -10.31 -9.86 -5.82
N GLN A 68 -10.54 -9.83 -4.50
CA GLN A 68 -11.87 -10.07 -3.92
C GLN A 68 -12.56 -8.73 -3.64
N PRO A 69 -13.90 -8.67 -3.70
CA PRO A 69 -14.65 -7.49 -3.27
C PRO A 69 -14.24 -7.07 -1.86
N GLY A 70 -14.09 -5.75 -1.66
CA GLY A 70 -13.90 -5.17 -0.35
C GLY A 70 -15.09 -5.45 0.58
N LEU A 71 -14.83 -5.38 1.88
CA LEU A 71 -15.85 -5.51 2.93
C LEU A 71 -16.96 -4.46 2.81
#